data_AF-A0A1V6DCS5-F1
#
_entry.id   AF-A0A1V6DCS5-F1
#
_cell.length_a   1.000
_cell.length_b   1.000
_cell.length_c   1.000
_cell.angle_alpha   90.00
_cell.angle_beta   90.00
_cell.angle_gamma   90.00
#
_symmetry.space_group_name_H-M   'P 1'
#
loop_
_entity.id
_entity.type
_entity.pdbx_description
1 polymer ?
#
loop_
_entity_poly.entity_id
_entity_poly.type
_entity_poly.pdbx_seq_one_letter_code
_entity_poly.pdbx_strand_id
1 'polypeptide(L)'
;MQVLLPGALIAKWMGDSAGIKAILIGCVAGGIVPGSPYVVFPIVTGFYKAGAGLGAIIGFVTAWSLWSISRLPIEMALINPKTALLRYAITFIVPPLSGLAAHALSKFMG
;
A
#
# COMPACT_ATOMS: atom_id res chain seq x y z
N MET A 1 -22.59 -13.76 -2.12
CA MET A 1 -22.47 -12.98 -3.37
C MET A 1 -21.06 -13.08 -3.89
N GLN A 2 -20.94 -13.82 -4.96
CA GLN A 2 -19.71 -14.07 -5.68
C GLN A 2 -19.34 -12.81 -6.45
N VAL A 3 -18.52 -11.93 -5.86
CA VAL A 3 -17.76 -10.97 -6.66
C VAL A 3 -16.62 -11.81 -7.22
N LEU A 4 -16.83 -12.45 -8.38
CA LEU A 4 -15.87 -13.30 -9.09
C LEU A 4 -14.82 -12.48 -9.87
N LEU A 5 -14.98 -11.16 -9.89
CA LEU A 5 -14.12 -10.20 -10.58
C LEU A 5 -12.97 -9.55 -9.78
N PRO A 6 -12.98 -9.42 -8.43
CA PRO A 6 -11.94 -8.70 -7.71
C PRO A 6 -10.61 -9.45 -7.83
N GLY A 7 -10.62 -10.78 -7.75
CA GLY A 7 -9.39 -11.58 -7.90
C GLY A 7 -8.70 -11.34 -9.24
N ALA A 8 -9.46 -11.42 -10.35
CA ALA A 8 -8.92 -11.20 -11.70
C ALA A 8 -8.49 -9.74 -11.95
N LEU A 9 -9.23 -8.77 -11.40
CA LEU A 9 -8.87 -7.35 -11.46
C LEU A 9 -7.61 -7.04 -10.65
N ILE A 10 -7.52 -7.59 -9.43
CA ILE A 10 -6.35 -7.45 -8.55
C ILE A 10 -5.14 -8.11 -9.21
N ALA A 11 -5.26 -9.33 -9.74
CA ALA A 11 -4.17 -9.98 -10.48
C ALA A 11 -3.71 -9.15 -11.70
N LYS A 12 -4.65 -8.53 -12.43
CA LYS A 12 -4.34 -7.70 -13.61
C LYS A 12 -3.70 -6.36 -13.26
N TRP A 13 -4.13 -5.70 -12.18
CA TRP A 13 -3.72 -4.32 -11.85
C TRP A 13 -2.63 -4.28 -10.78
N MET A 14 -2.60 -5.26 -9.89
CA MET A 14 -1.68 -5.36 -8.76
C MET A 14 -0.77 -6.60 -8.83
N GLY A 15 -0.92 -7.49 -9.81
CA GLY A 15 -0.01 -8.62 -10.01
C GLY A 15 1.35 -8.21 -10.57
N ASP A 16 2.32 -9.13 -10.54
CA ASP A 16 3.69 -8.87 -10.99
C ASP A 16 3.78 -8.46 -12.47
N SER A 17 2.84 -8.94 -13.31
CA SER A 17 2.76 -8.56 -14.72
C SER A 17 2.49 -7.07 -14.97
N ALA A 18 1.93 -6.36 -13.99
CA ALA A 18 1.72 -4.91 -14.05
C ALA A 18 2.95 -4.10 -13.62
N GLY A 19 4.00 -4.75 -13.10
CA GLY A 19 5.30 -4.16 -12.78
C GLY A 19 5.21 -2.96 -11.84
N ILE A 20 5.90 -1.87 -12.18
CA ILE A 20 5.94 -0.65 -11.35
C ILE A 20 4.55 -0.03 -11.15
N LYS A 21 3.62 -0.19 -12.11
CA LYS A 21 2.26 0.35 -11.97
C LYS A 21 1.51 -0.31 -10.82
N ALA A 22 1.68 -1.62 -10.64
CA ALA A 22 1.10 -2.34 -9.51
C ALA A 22 1.56 -1.79 -8.15
N ILE A 23 2.84 -1.41 -8.06
CA ILE A 23 3.44 -0.83 -6.85
C ILE A 23 2.78 0.51 -6.51
N LEU A 24 2.66 1.41 -7.50
CA LEU A 24 2.04 2.71 -7.31
C LEU A 24 0.56 2.59 -6.94
N ILE A 25 -0.17 1.69 -7.59
CA ILE A 25 -1.57 1.38 -7.25
C ILE A 25 -1.67 0.87 -5.80
N GLY A 26 -0.78 -0.04 -5.40
CA GLY A 26 -0.70 -0.52 -4.02
C GLY A 26 -0.46 0.62 -3.03
N CYS A 27 0.49 1.52 -3.31
CA CYS A 27 0.77 2.67 -2.45
C CYS A 27 -0.45 3.59 -2.30
N VAL A 28 -1.11 3.95 -3.41
CA VAL A 28 -2.31 4.80 -3.38
C VAL A 28 -3.44 4.13 -2.59
N ALA A 29 -3.70 2.86 -2.86
CA ALA A 29 -4.70 2.10 -2.11
C ALA A 29 -4.38 2.06 -0.62
N GLY A 30 -3.13 1.79 -0.25
CA GLY A 30 -2.68 1.75 1.15
C GLY A 30 -2.83 3.10 1.85
N GLY A 31 -2.45 4.20 1.20
CA GLY A 31 -2.55 5.55 1.76
C GLY A 31 -3.99 6.02 2.00
N ILE A 32 -4.95 5.52 1.22
CA ILE A 32 -6.36 5.90 1.35
C ILE A 32 -7.10 5.01 2.35
N VAL A 33 -6.79 3.71 2.42
CA VAL A 33 -7.50 2.76 3.30
C VAL A 33 -7.31 3.13 4.77
N PRO A 34 -8.38 3.52 5.49
CA PRO A 34 -8.33 3.71 6.93
C PRO A 34 -8.47 2.38 7.66
N GLY A 35 -8.06 2.36 8.93
CA GLY A 35 -8.39 1.24 9.82
C GLY A 35 -7.24 0.86 10.74
N SER A 36 -7.55 -0.02 11.69
CA SER A 36 -6.57 -0.68 12.53
C SER A 36 -5.89 -1.83 11.76
N PRO A 37 -4.75 -2.36 12.25
CA PRO A 37 -4.11 -3.53 11.66
C PRO A 37 -5.09 -4.71 11.43
N TYR A 38 -6.07 -4.88 12.32
CA TYR A 38 -7.08 -5.94 12.25
C TYR A 38 -8.03 -5.83 11.06
N VAL A 39 -8.24 -4.62 10.53
CA VAL A 39 -9.05 -4.40 9.31
C VAL A 39 -8.18 -4.52 8.07
N VAL A 40 -6.94 -4.04 8.15
CA VAL A 40 -6.07 -3.90 6.99
C VAL A 40 -5.39 -5.21 6.59
N PHE A 41 -4.92 -6.02 7.54
CA PHE A 41 -4.23 -7.26 7.22
C PHE A 41 -5.10 -8.34 6.54
N PRO A 42 -6.41 -8.46 6.83
CA PRO A 42 -7.30 -9.29 6.01
C PRO A 42 -7.38 -8.83 4.54
N ILE A 43 -7.36 -7.52 4.28
CA ILE A 43 -7.35 -6.96 2.91
C ILE A 43 -6.06 -7.33 2.20
N VAL A 44 -4.91 -7.12 2.86
CA VAL A 44 -3.58 -7.51 2.37
C VAL A 44 -3.53 -9.02 2.07
N THR A 45 -4.06 -9.85 2.97
CA THR A 45 -4.17 -11.29 2.77
C THR A 45 -5.04 -11.64 1.57
N GLY A 46 -6.13 -10.88 1.35
CA GLY A 46 -6.97 -10.98 0.17
C GLY A 46 -6.20 -10.66 -1.12
N PHE A 47 -5.40 -9.59 -1.13
CA PHE A 47 -4.54 -9.25 -2.27
C PHE A 47 -3.50 -10.32 -2.55
N TYR A 48 -2.84 -10.84 -1.52
CA TYR A 48 -1.88 -11.93 -1.65
C TYR A 48 -2.52 -13.18 -2.26
N LYS A 49 -3.66 -13.62 -1.73
CA LYS A 49 -4.41 -14.77 -2.27
C LYS A 49 -4.94 -14.54 -3.68
N ALA A 50 -5.19 -13.28 -4.06
CA ALA A 50 -5.61 -12.89 -5.40
C ALA A 50 -4.44 -12.77 -6.40
N GLY A 51 -3.19 -13.05 -5.99
CA GLY A 51 -2.02 -12.99 -6.86
C GLY A 51 -1.45 -11.59 -7.07
N ALA A 52 -1.68 -10.66 -6.13
CA ALA A 52 -0.97 -9.39 -6.14
C ALA A 52 0.54 -9.63 -5.94
N GLY A 53 1.34 -8.87 -6.69
CA GLY A 53 2.79 -8.94 -6.63
C GLY A 53 3.32 -8.43 -5.29
N LEU A 54 4.46 -8.98 -4.86
CA LEU A 54 5.07 -8.62 -3.57
C LEU A 54 5.37 -7.11 -3.47
N GLY A 55 5.80 -6.49 -4.57
CA GLY A 55 6.03 -5.04 -4.61
C GLY A 55 4.76 -4.21 -4.34
N ALA A 56 3.61 -4.65 -4.86
CA ALA A 56 2.32 -3.99 -4.64
C ALA A 56 1.85 -4.16 -3.19
N ILE A 57 2.02 -5.36 -2.63
CA ILE A 57 1.67 -5.68 -1.24
C ILE A 57 2.51 -4.85 -0.26
N ILE A 58 3.83 -4.82 -0.45
CA ILE A 58 4.74 -4.07 0.42
C ILE A 58 4.50 -2.57 0.26
N GLY A 59 4.35 -2.07 -0.97
CA GLY A 59 3.99 -0.66 -1.22
C GLY A 59 2.69 -0.27 -0.52
N PHE A 60 1.67 -1.14 -0.55
CA PHE A 60 0.41 -0.93 0.17
C PHE A 60 0.60 -0.84 1.68
N VAL A 61 1.29 -1.80 2.31
CA VAL A 61 1.47 -1.83 3.77
C VAL A 61 2.29 -0.63 4.24
N THR A 62 3.35 -0.27 3.52
CA THR A 62 4.18 0.89 3.83
C THR A 62 3.40 2.20 3.66
N ALA A 63 2.60 2.33 2.60
CA ALA A 63 1.79 3.54 2.40
C ALA A 63 0.68 3.65 3.44
N TRP A 64 0.03 2.54 3.80
CA TRP A 64 -0.93 2.53 4.90
C TRP A 64 -0.31 3.00 6.23
N SER A 65 0.96 2.67 6.46
CA SER A 65 1.70 3.07 7.66
C SER A 65 2.12 4.55 7.63
N LEU A 66 2.56 5.05 6.47
CA LEU A 66 3.20 6.37 6.35
C LEU A 66 2.30 7.45 5.78
N TRP A 67 1.55 7.14 4.72
CA TRP A 67 0.68 8.07 4.03
C TRP A 67 -0.71 8.18 4.62
N SER A 68 -1.15 7.28 5.51
CA SER A 68 -2.51 7.17 6.07
C SER A 68 -3.30 8.49 6.08
N ILE A 69 -3.96 8.83 4.97
CA ILE A 69 -4.44 10.20 4.70
C ILE A 69 -5.53 10.55 5.72
N SER A 70 -6.32 9.55 6.09
CA SER A 70 -7.33 9.61 7.13
C SER A 70 -6.77 10.02 8.51
N ARG A 71 -5.48 9.79 8.78
CA ARG A 71 -4.81 10.17 10.04
C ARG A 71 -4.31 11.62 10.03
N LEU A 72 -4.09 12.22 8.86
CA LEU A 72 -3.54 13.58 8.74
C LEU A 72 -4.38 14.62 9.52
N PRO A 73 -5.73 14.68 9.40
CA PRO A 73 -6.52 15.66 10.16
C PRO A 73 -6.39 15.51 11.68
N ILE A 74 -6.37 14.26 12.16
CA ILE A 74 -6.23 13.95 13.59
C ILE A 74 -4.84 14.35 14.09
N GLU A 75 -3.79 14.06 13.32
CA GLU A 75 -2.41 14.43 13.64
C GLU A 75 -2.25 15.95 13.71
N MET A 76 -2.84 16.68 12.76
CA MET A 76 -2.85 18.15 12.75
C MET A 76 -3.60 18.74 13.94
N ALA A 77 -4.73 18.14 14.34
CA ALA A 77 -5.56 18.63 15.44
C ALA A 77 -4.96 18.34 16.83
N LEU A 78 -4.31 17.19 17.01
CA LEU A 78 -3.80 16.75 18.32
C LEU A 78 -2.35 17.12 18.60
N ILE A 79 -1.50 17.22 17.56
CA ILE A 79 -0.06 17.46 17.71
C ILE A 79 0.30 18.85 17.21
N ASN A 80 0.50 19.00 15.90
CA ASN A 80 0.85 20.25 15.24
C ASN A 80 0.81 20.06 13.71
N PRO A 81 0.17 20.95 12.95
CA PRO A 81 0.16 20.87 11.49
C PRO A 81 1.54 20.84 10.83
N LYS A 82 2.52 21.59 11.35
CA LYS A 82 3.89 21.63 10.81
C LYS A 82 4.57 20.27 10.92
N THR A 83 4.42 19.60 12.05
CA THR A 83 5.01 18.27 12.28
C THR A 83 4.38 17.23 11.36
N ALA A 84 3.04 17.24 11.23
CA ALA A 84 2.33 16.33 10.34
C ALA A 84 2.77 16.49 8.87
N LEU A 85 2.79 17.73 8.37
CA LEU A 85 3.20 18.02 6.98
C LEU A 85 4.66 17.66 6.72
N LEU A 86 5.57 17.98 7.65
CA LEU A 86 6.98 17.63 7.51
C LEU A 86 7.17 16.11 7.46
N ARG A 87 6.50 15.37 8.35
CA ARG A 87 6.50 13.91 8.34
C ARG A 87 6.01 13.34 7.01
N TYR A 88 4.91 13.88 6.48
CA TYR A 88 4.42 13.48 5.16
C TYR A 88 5.42 13.77 4.06
N ALA A 89 6.02 14.97 4.04
CA ALA A 89 6.98 15.35 3.02
C ALA A 89 8.21 14.43 2.99
N ILE A 90 8.81 14.14 4.15
CA ILE A 90 10.00 13.27 4.23
C ILE A 90 9.68 11.80 3.94
N THR A 91 8.46 11.34 4.28
CA THR A 91 8.07 9.93 4.10
C THR A 91 7.38 9.67 2.77
N PHE A 92 7.06 10.70 1.99
CA PHE A 92 6.23 10.57 0.78
C PHE A 92 6.80 9.55 -0.21
N ILE A 93 8.12 9.54 -0.40
CA ILE A 93 8.79 8.65 -1.36
C ILE A 93 9.01 7.22 -0.82
N VAL A 94 8.86 7.00 0.48
CA VAL A 94 9.22 5.74 1.14
C VAL A 94 8.36 4.57 0.68
N PRO A 95 7.01 4.67 0.54
CA PRO A 95 6.22 3.53 0.09
C PRO A 95 6.56 3.05 -1.32
N PRO A 96 6.65 3.92 -2.36
CA PRO A 96 7.11 3.49 -3.68
C PRO A 96 8.50 2.84 -3.65
N LEU A 97 9.44 3.40 -2.90
CA LEU A 97 10.78 2.81 -2.76
C LEU A 97 10.75 1.43 -2.11
N SER A 98 9.95 1.25 -1.06
CA SER A 98 9.80 -0.04 -0.38
C SER A 98 9.21 -1.11 -1.30
N GLY A 99 8.21 -0.75 -2.11
CA GLY A 99 7.60 -1.66 -3.07
C GLY A 99 8.54 -2.01 -4.22
N LEU A 100 9.33 -1.04 -4.71
CA LEU A 100 10.37 -1.29 -5.72
C LEU A 100 11.47 -2.21 -5.19
N ALA A 101 11.94 -1.96 -3.97
CA ALA A 101 12.91 -2.83 -3.30
C ALA A 101 12.38 -4.25 -3.15
N ALA A 102 11.12 -4.40 -2.72
CA ALA A 102 10.47 -5.70 -2.59
C ALA A 102 10.32 -6.42 -3.95
N HIS A 103 9.94 -5.69 -5.01
CA HIS A 103 9.83 -6.25 -6.35
C HIS A 103 11.19 -6.68 -6.93
N ALA A 104 12.25 -5.93 -6.64
CA ALA A 104 13.60 -6.31 -7.04
C ALA A 104 14.09 -7.55 -6.26
N LEU A 105 13.89 -7.58 -4.95
CA LEU A 105 14.30 -8.67 -4.06
C LEU A 105 13.50 -9.95 -4.30
N SER A 106 12.21 -9.86 -4.64
CA SER A 106 11.38 -11.03 -4.91
C SER A 106 11.90 -11.85 -6.09
N LYS A 107 12.60 -11.22 -7.03
CA LYS A 107 13.25 -11.92 -8.16
C LYS A 107 14.46 -12.77 -7.75
N PHE A 108 15.04 -12.51 -6.57
CA PHE A 108 16.15 -13.30 -6.02
C PHE A 108 15.68 -14.39 -5.04
N MET A 109 14.44 -14.31 -4.56
CA MET A 109 13.87 -15.20 -3.55
C MET A 109 12.96 -16.29 -4.15
N GLY A 110 12.77 -16.31 -5.48
CA GLY A 110 12.02 -17.33 -6.22
C GLY A 110 12.92 -18.03 -7.22
#